data_AF-A0A5M9M6N8-F1
#
_entry.id   AF-A0A5M9M6N8-F1
#
_cell.length_a   1.000
_cell.length_b   1.000
_cell.length_c   1.000
_cell.angle_alpha   90.00
_cell.angle_beta   90.00
_cell.angle_gamma   90.00
#
_symmetry.space_group_name_H-M   'P 1'
#
loop_
_entity.id
_entity.type
_entity.pdbx_description
1 polymer ?
#
loop_
_entity_poly.entity_id
_entity_poly.type
_entity_poly.pdbx_seq_one_letter_code
_entity_poly.pdbx_strand_id
1 'polypeptide(L)'
;MPEYLAQTTYKVPLDPANGVFQYTKDWKGNMFLYYEAHSREGESFKYVMGGVMANQAGWLDIFPHELVLMAVSSGTIWNNSSRDIRNCQSVVSAGRPEVVGLSKCPDPMNKLGYDFFTQQPVKGLRVYYMHGVLHDCTLLIHDHITPRALAHPHTTAYDLVMMVMVAGMERTEVHLELLQSERYKLARSWRSPLAM
;
A
#
# COMPACT_ATOMS: atom_id res chain seq x y z
N MET A 1 -5.62 -5.60 -23.50
CA MET A 1 -5.68 -4.20 -22.99
C MET A 1 -6.08 -3.23 -24.09
N PRO A 2 -5.42 -3.20 -25.27
CA PRO A 2 -5.84 -2.33 -26.36
C PRO A 2 -7.31 -2.52 -26.77
N GLU A 3 -7.81 -3.76 -26.75
CA GLU A 3 -9.18 -4.11 -27.11
C GLU A 3 -10.20 -3.53 -26.13
N TYR A 4 -9.93 -3.66 -24.82
CA TYR A 4 -10.77 -3.09 -23.77
C TYR A 4 -10.84 -1.56 -23.89
N LEU A 5 -9.68 -0.90 -24.05
CA LEU A 5 -9.64 0.55 -24.21
C LEU A 5 -10.36 1.02 -25.48
N ALA A 6 -10.25 0.29 -26.59
CA ALA A 6 -11.01 0.61 -27.79
C ALA A 6 -12.53 0.59 -27.54
N GLN A 7 -13.03 -0.40 -26.79
CA GLN A 7 -14.46 -0.49 -26.43
C GLN A 7 -14.91 0.64 -25.51
N THR A 8 -14.03 1.16 -24.65
CA THR A 8 -14.33 2.28 -23.74
C THR A 8 -14.03 3.65 -24.34
N THR A 9 -13.74 3.74 -25.65
CA THR A 9 -13.33 4.99 -26.30
C THR A 9 -12.08 5.59 -25.62
N TYR A 10 -11.14 4.73 -25.26
CA TYR A 10 -9.87 5.04 -24.62
C TYR A 10 -9.99 5.78 -23.29
N LYS A 11 -11.10 5.59 -22.57
CA LYS A 11 -11.24 6.08 -21.20
C LYS A 11 -10.38 5.26 -20.25
N VAL A 12 -9.65 5.96 -19.38
CA VAL A 12 -8.88 5.33 -18.29
C VAL A 12 -9.86 4.63 -17.34
N PRO A 13 -9.66 3.34 -17.03
CA PRO A 13 -10.50 2.65 -16.06
C PRO A 13 -10.29 3.24 -14.66
N LEU A 14 -11.38 3.53 -13.96
CA LEU A 14 -11.36 4.06 -12.59
C LEU A 14 -12.10 3.15 -11.60
N ASP A 15 -12.79 2.11 -12.11
CA ASP A 15 -13.53 1.16 -11.28
C ASP A 15 -12.72 -0.15 -11.16
N PRO A 16 -12.26 -0.52 -9.95
CA PRO A 16 -11.50 -1.74 -9.73
C PRO A 16 -12.31 -3.03 -9.96
N ALA A 17 -13.63 -2.95 -10.08
CA ALA A 17 -14.52 -4.05 -10.45
C ALA A 17 -14.94 -4.03 -11.93
N ASN A 18 -14.47 -3.05 -12.71
CA ASN A 18 -14.75 -2.91 -14.14
C ASN A 18 -13.56 -2.28 -14.88
N GLY A 19 -12.49 -3.07 -15.03
CA GLY A 19 -11.26 -2.68 -15.69
C GLY A 19 -10.73 -3.74 -16.65
N VAL A 20 -9.47 -3.54 -17.09
CA VAL A 20 -8.80 -4.42 -18.04
C VAL A 20 -8.69 -5.84 -17.49
N PHE A 21 -8.42 -6.00 -16.19
CA PHE A 21 -8.38 -7.30 -15.53
C PHE A 21 -9.70 -8.06 -15.67
N GLN A 22 -10.83 -7.41 -15.37
CA GLN A 22 -12.16 -8.03 -15.43
C GLN A 22 -12.53 -8.43 -16.86
N TYR A 23 -12.26 -7.55 -17.82
CA TYR A 23 -12.43 -7.86 -19.25
C TYR A 23 -11.62 -9.09 -19.67
N THR A 24 -10.37 -9.19 -19.19
CA THR A 24 -9.45 -10.26 -19.58
C THR A 24 -9.79 -11.59 -18.90
N LYS A 25 -10.28 -11.53 -17.65
CA LYS A 25 -10.59 -12.71 -16.84
C LYS A 25 -12.04 -13.16 -16.91
N ASP A 26 -12.89 -12.41 -17.61
CA ASP A 26 -14.34 -12.57 -17.60
C ASP A 26 -14.89 -12.72 -16.17
N TRP A 27 -14.49 -11.79 -15.29
CA TRP A 27 -14.77 -11.84 -13.87
C TRP A 27 -15.61 -10.66 -13.40
N LYS A 28 -16.59 -10.92 -12.54
CA LYS A 28 -17.38 -9.89 -11.86
C LYS A 28 -16.89 -9.70 -10.43
N GLY A 29 -16.32 -8.52 -10.16
CA GLY A 29 -15.74 -8.17 -8.87
C GLY A 29 -14.28 -7.71 -9.01
N ASN A 30 -13.68 -7.30 -7.91
CA ASN A 30 -12.29 -6.87 -7.91
C ASN A 30 -11.31 -8.05 -8.01
N MET A 31 -10.04 -7.73 -8.31
CA MET A 31 -8.96 -8.72 -8.47
C MET A 31 -8.71 -9.57 -7.22
N PHE A 32 -8.89 -9.02 -6.02
CA PHE A 32 -8.69 -9.78 -4.77
C PHE A 32 -9.74 -10.89 -4.62
N LEU A 33 -11.02 -10.59 -4.93
CA LEU A 33 -12.08 -11.60 -4.95
C LEU A 33 -11.83 -12.68 -6.01
N TYR A 34 -11.25 -12.32 -7.17
CA TYR A 34 -10.82 -13.31 -8.15
C TYR A 34 -9.77 -14.27 -7.56
N TYR A 35 -8.76 -13.75 -6.87
CA TYR A 35 -7.71 -14.59 -6.27
C TYR A 35 -8.16 -15.42 -5.08
N GLU A 36 -9.18 -14.98 -4.34
CA GLU A 36 -9.86 -15.82 -3.34
C GLU A 36 -10.59 -17.00 -4.00
N ALA A 37 -11.27 -16.76 -5.13
CA ALA A 37 -11.96 -17.80 -5.89
C ALA A 37 -11.01 -18.72 -6.70
N HIS A 38 -9.80 -18.24 -7.02
CA HIS A 38 -8.81 -18.94 -7.85
C HIS A 38 -7.50 -19.10 -7.08
N SER A 39 -7.49 -20.07 -6.16
CA SER A 39 -6.43 -20.25 -5.16
C SER A 39 -5.03 -20.38 -5.75
N ARG A 40 -4.86 -21.08 -6.89
CA ARG A 40 -3.56 -21.25 -7.55
C ARG A 40 -2.95 -19.91 -7.99
N GLU A 41 -3.73 -19.08 -8.69
CA GLU A 41 -3.28 -17.74 -9.09
C GLU A 41 -3.11 -16.82 -7.88
N GLY A 42 -3.98 -16.93 -6.88
CA GLY A 42 -3.85 -16.19 -5.63
C GLY A 42 -2.55 -16.51 -4.88
N GLU A 43 -2.15 -17.79 -4.83
CA GLU A 43 -0.86 -18.19 -4.26
C GLU A 43 0.32 -17.66 -5.07
N SER A 44 0.26 -17.76 -6.40
CA SER A 44 1.30 -17.20 -7.26
C SER A 44 1.46 -15.69 -7.04
N PHE A 45 0.35 -14.95 -6.97
CA PHE A 45 0.34 -13.52 -6.67
C PHE A 45 0.99 -13.23 -5.31
N LYS A 46 0.67 -14.00 -4.26
CA LYS A 46 1.28 -13.85 -2.93
C LYS A 46 2.81 -13.99 -2.97
N TYR A 47 3.35 -14.95 -3.70
CA TYR A 47 4.80 -15.13 -3.83
C TYR A 47 5.46 -13.96 -4.58
N VAL A 48 4.86 -13.53 -5.69
CA VAL A 48 5.36 -12.39 -6.47
C VAL A 48 5.38 -11.12 -5.61
N MET A 49 4.27 -10.82 -4.91
CA MET A 49 4.21 -9.66 -4.01
C MET A 49 5.21 -9.77 -2.87
N GLY A 50 5.42 -10.97 -2.31
CA GLY A 50 6.44 -11.22 -1.31
C GLY A 50 7.85 -10.83 -1.78
N GLY A 51 8.18 -11.13 -3.04
CA GLY A 51 9.44 -10.79 -3.70
C GLY A 51 9.56 -9.29 -4.04
N VAL A 52 8.54 -8.69 -4.65
CA VAL A 52 8.53 -7.25 -4.99
C VAL A 52 8.76 -6.42 -3.73
N MET A 53 8.02 -6.71 -2.66
CA MET A 53 8.15 -6.01 -1.38
C MET A 53 9.52 -6.26 -0.71
N ALA A 54 10.19 -7.39 -0.99
CA ALA A 54 11.51 -7.68 -0.42
C ALA A 54 12.63 -6.85 -1.06
N ASN A 55 12.40 -6.35 -2.28
CA ASN A 55 13.39 -5.60 -3.05
C ASN A 55 13.16 -4.08 -3.01
N GLN A 56 12.17 -3.62 -2.25
CA GLN A 56 11.93 -2.20 -1.99
C GLN A 56 12.63 -1.77 -0.70
N ALA A 57 13.11 -0.51 -0.68
CA ALA A 57 13.69 0.07 0.53
C ALA A 57 12.64 0.12 1.64
N GLY A 58 13.01 -0.31 2.85
CA GLY A 58 12.11 -0.25 4.00
C GLY A 58 11.98 1.20 4.48
N TRP A 59 10.83 1.56 5.04
CA TRP A 59 10.63 2.92 5.57
C TRP A 59 11.66 3.29 6.65
N LEU A 60 12.19 2.31 7.40
CA LEU A 60 13.24 2.51 8.40
C LEU A 60 14.55 3.05 7.82
N ASP A 61 14.83 2.77 6.54
CA ASP A 61 16.02 3.25 5.83
C ASP A 61 15.83 4.70 5.31
N ILE A 62 14.59 5.19 5.28
CA ILE A 62 14.20 6.46 4.66
C ILE A 62 13.77 7.48 5.72
N PHE A 63 12.98 7.04 6.68
CA PHE A 63 12.42 7.87 7.74
C PHE A 63 13.31 7.80 8.99
N PRO A 64 13.63 8.96 9.60
CA PRO A 64 14.42 9.03 10.84
C PRO A 64 13.59 8.53 12.03
N HIS A 65 13.42 7.22 12.11
CA HIS A 65 12.58 6.52 13.08
C HIS A 65 13.04 6.71 14.52
N GLU A 66 14.31 7.05 14.75
CA GLU A 66 14.83 7.45 16.06
C GLU A 66 14.07 8.64 16.65
N LEU A 67 13.60 9.60 15.84
CA LEU A 67 12.81 10.74 16.33
C LEU A 67 11.44 10.30 16.86
N VAL A 68 10.87 9.22 16.32
CA VAL A 68 9.63 8.61 16.80
C VAL A 68 9.90 7.73 18.01
N LEU A 69 11.00 6.97 18.05
CA LEU A 69 11.34 6.12 19.19
C LEU A 69 11.74 6.93 20.44
N MET A 70 12.47 8.04 20.27
CA MET A 70 12.86 8.93 21.38
C MET A 70 11.69 9.71 21.97
N ALA A 71 10.65 10.00 21.16
CA ALA A 71 9.45 10.68 21.63
C ALA A 71 8.48 9.76 22.40
N VAL A 72 8.72 8.44 22.43
CA VAL A 72 7.75 7.48 22.95
C VAL A 72 8.42 6.42 23.82
N SER A 73 8.33 6.60 25.13
CA SER A 73 8.79 5.62 26.14
C SER A 73 7.95 4.32 26.19
N SER A 74 6.92 4.16 25.34
CA SER A 74 5.99 3.02 25.34
C SER A 74 5.06 2.93 24.10
N GLY A 75 5.50 3.41 22.93
CA GLY A 75 4.60 3.67 21.79
C GLY A 75 4.26 2.46 20.94
N THR A 76 2.98 2.05 20.91
CA THR A 76 2.51 1.05 19.94
C THR A 76 2.38 1.67 18.54
N ILE A 77 3.06 1.13 17.54
CA ILE A 77 2.90 1.50 16.12
C ILE A 77 1.90 0.52 15.48
N TRP A 78 1.00 1.01 14.64
CA TRP A 78 0.09 0.16 13.86
C TRP A 78 0.63 0.05 12.42
N ASN A 79 0.72 -1.15 11.84
CA ASN A 79 1.38 -1.40 10.54
C ASN A 79 0.70 -2.56 9.77
N ASN A 80 0.60 -2.48 8.44
CA ASN A 80 0.09 -3.55 7.57
C ASN A 80 1.18 -4.45 6.93
N SER A 81 2.47 -4.20 7.19
CA SER A 81 3.61 -4.96 6.68
C SER A 81 4.52 -5.47 7.81
N SER A 82 4.65 -6.79 7.96
CA SER A 82 5.45 -7.41 9.02
C SER A 82 6.97 -7.29 8.85
N ARG A 83 7.46 -6.85 7.67
CA ARG A 83 8.91 -6.72 7.37
C ARG A 83 9.54 -5.48 8.02
N ASP A 84 8.71 -4.50 8.33
CA ASP A 84 9.07 -3.11 8.63
C ASP A 84 9.35 -2.84 10.12
N ILE A 85 9.57 -3.89 10.93
CA ILE A 85 9.49 -3.87 12.40
C ILE A 85 10.77 -4.40 13.05
N ARG A 86 11.95 -4.12 12.47
CA ARG A 86 13.19 -4.29 13.23
C ARG A 86 13.26 -3.14 14.24
N ASN A 87 13.11 -3.45 15.54
CA ASN A 87 13.30 -2.59 16.73
C ASN A 87 12.08 -1.92 17.40
N CYS A 88 10.83 -2.33 17.18
CA CYS A 88 9.68 -1.78 17.94
C CYS A 88 9.09 -2.82 18.91
N GLN A 89 9.12 -2.52 20.22
CA GLN A 89 8.71 -3.43 21.30
C GLN A 89 7.19 -3.61 21.45
N SER A 90 6.37 -2.83 20.71
CA SER A 90 4.91 -2.97 20.71
C SER A 90 4.38 -2.53 19.35
N VAL A 91 3.97 -3.47 18.49
CA VAL A 91 3.40 -3.15 17.18
C VAL A 91 2.15 -4.01 16.99
N VAL A 92 1.08 -3.38 16.53
CA VAL A 92 -0.15 -4.07 16.11
C VAL A 92 -0.09 -4.21 14.59
N SER A 93 0.15 -5.43 14.12
CA SER A 93 0.11 -5.71 12.68
C SER A 93 -1.35 -5.91 12.26
N ALA A 94 -1.89 -5.01 11.44
CA ALA A 94 -3.28 -5.03 11.01
C ALA A 94 -3.41 -5.21 9.50
N GLY A 95 -4.27 -6.13 9.10
CA GLY A 95 -4.55 -6.49 7.72
C GLY A 95 -5.70 -7.47 7.67
N ARG A 96 -6.18 -7.83 6.47
CA ARG A 96 -7.23 -8.85 6.39
C ARG A 96 -6.78 -10.13 7.13
N PRO A 97 -7.67 -10.81 7.87
CA PRO A 97 -7.30 -11.93 8.75
C PRO A 97 -6.45 -13.00 8.07
N GLU A 98 -6.75 -13.31 6.81
CA GLU A 98 -6.04 -14.28 5.98
C GLU A 98 -4.61 -13.88 5.61
N VAL A 99 -4.29 -12.57 5.62
CA VAL A 99 -2.94 -12.05 5.35
C VAL A 99 -2.12 -12.01 6.63
N VAL A 100 -2.71 -11.55 7.73
CA VAL A 100 -2.04 -11.44 9.04
C VAL A 100 -1.68 -12.82 9.61
N GLY A 101 -2.52 -13.83 9.36
CA GLY A 101 -2.23 -15.22 9.73
C GLY A 101 -0.95 -15.77 9.09
N LEU A 102 -0.56 -15.27 7.91
CA LEU A 102 0.61 -15.73 7.15
C LEU A 102 1.89 -14.94 7.48
N SER A 103 1.79 -13.81 8.18
CA SER A 103 2.93 -12.96 8.51
C SER A 103 3.90 -13.65 9.48
N LYS A 104 5.19 -13.71 9.13
CA LYS A 104 6.26 -14.17 10.03
C LYS A 104 6.73 -12.99 10.90
N CYS A 105 5.96 -12.65 11.94
CA CYS A 105 6.37 -11.66 12.94
C CYS A 105 7.12 -12.36 14.08
N PRO A 106 8.31 -11.88 14.50
CA PRO A 106 8.93 -12.34 15.74
C PRO A 106 8.11 -11.94 16.98
N ASP A 107 8.08 -12.82 17.98
CA ASP A 107 7.52 -12.50 19.30
C ASP A 107 8.32 -11.37 19.99
N PRO A 108 7.70 -10.50 20.80
CA PRO A 108 6.30 -10.48 21.27
C PRO A 108 5.40 -9.49 20.51
N MET A 109 5.28 -9.61 19.17
CA MET A 109 4.39 -8.74 18.38
C MET A 109 2.91 -9.16 18.43
N ASN A 110 2.01 -8.19 18.58
CA ASN A 110 0.58 -8.41 18.54
C ASN A 110 0.07 -8.32 17.09
N LYS A 111 -0.71 -9.32 16.67
CA LYS A 111 -1.35 -9.37 15.35
C LYS A 111 -2.85 -9.12 15.49
N LEU A 112 -3.43 -8.35 14.57
CA LEU A 112 -4.85 -8.04 14.54
C LEU A 112 -5.41 -8.22 13.13
N GLY A 113 -6.28 -9.20 12.92
CA GLY A 113 -7.08 -9.25 11.70
C GLY A 113 -8.07 -8.07 11.69
N TYR A 114 -8.00 -7.20 10.70
CA TYR A 114 -8.81 -5.99 10.62
C TYR A 114 -9.10 -5.61 9.16
N ASP A 115 -10.37 -5.29 8.87
CA ASP A 115 -10.81 -4.73 7.59
C ASP A 115 -10.73 -3.20 7.64
N PHE A 116 -9.88 -2.62 6.80
CA PHE A 116 -9.62 -1.17 6.76
C PHE A 116 -10.83 -0.33 6.34
N PHE A 117 -11.84 -0.91 5.72
CA PHE A 117 -13.09 -0.20 5.38
C PHE A 117 -14.06 -0.07 6.56
N THR A 118 -13.74 -0.70 7.70
CA THR A 118 -14.52 -0.58 8.94
C THR A 118 -13.94 0.50 9.86
N GLN A 119 -14.57 0.73 11.02
CA GLN A 119 -14.07 1.73 11.97
C GLN A 119 -12.85 1.19 12.74
N GLN A 120 -11.79 1.99 12.85
CA GLN A 120 -10.54 1.60 13.52
C GLN A 120 -10.79 1.16 14.98
N PRO A 121 -10.48 -0.10 15.34
CA PRO A 121 -10.72 -0.64 16.68
C PRO A 121 -9.72 -0.12 17.72
N VAL A 122 -8.50 0.25 17.31
CA VAL A 122 -7.45 0.76 18.22
C VAL A 122 -7.34 2.28 18.12
N LYS A 123 -7.85 2.99 19.12
CA LYS A 123 -7.83 4.47 19.20
C LYS A 123 -6.76 4.96 20.18
N GLY A 124 -6.19 6.13 19.91
CA GLY A 124 -5.24 6.80 20.82
C GLY A 124 -3.77 6.43 20.62
N LEU A 125 -3.41 5.78 19.50
CA LEU A 125 -2.00 5.57 19.15
C LEU A 125 -1.37 6.89 18.67
N ARG A 126 -0.09 7.08 18.95
CA ARG A 126 0.64 8.28 18.53
C ARG A 126 1.02 8.27 17.05
N VAL A 127 1.13 7.08 16.44
CA VAL A 127 1.50 6.90 15.03
C VAL A 127 0.69 5.74 14.45
N TYR A 128 0.00 6.02 13.34
CA TYR A 128 -0.64 5.02 12.49
C TYR A 128 0.15 4.98 11.18
N TYR A 129 0.85 3.87 10.93
CA TYR A 129 1.66 3.69 9.73
C TYR A 129 0.91 2.83 8.72
N MET A 130 0.78 3.32 7.49
CA MET A 130 0.06 2.65 6.42
C MET A 130 0.93 2.65 5.17
N HIS A 131 1.33 1.46 4.75
CA HIS A 131 1.91 1.28 3.42
C HIS A 131 0.76 1.05 2.42
N GLY A 132 0.40 2.09 1.66
CA GLY A 132 -0.59 2.01 0.57
C GLY A 132 -2.10 2.15 0.93
N VAL A 133 -2.49 2.72 2.09
CA VAL A 133 -3.91 2.96 2.52
C VAL A 133 -4.02 4.28 3.35
N LEU A 134 -5.20 4.94 3.47
CA LEU A 134 -5.40 6.30 4.07
C LEU A 134 -6.39 6.36 5.27
N HIS A 135 -6.13 7.18 6.33
CA HIS A 135 -7.07 7.50 7.47
C HIS A 135 -6.74 8.81 8.27
N ASP A 136 -7.68 9.28 9.12
CA ASP A 136 -7.84 10.61 9.78
C ASP A 136 -6.90 11.04 10.94
N CYS A 137 -5.73 10.44 11.10
CA CYS A 137 -4.76 10.80 12.15
C CYS A 137 -3.38 11.10 11.52
N THR A 138 -2.36 11.45 12.31
CA THR A 138 -1.01 11.68 11.77
C THR A 138 -0.56 10.45 10.97
N LEU A 139 -0.60 10.60 9.64
CA LEU A 139 -0.51 9.52 8.67
C LEU A 139 0.87 9.56 8.01
N LEU A 140 1.61 8.46 8.11
CA LEU A 140 2.82 8.26 7.32
C LEU A 140 2.44 7.44 6.08
N ILE A 141 2.48 8.08 4.91
CA ILE A 141 2.29 7.44 3.61
C ILE A 141 3.67 7.11 3.07
N HIS A 142 3.94 5.82 2.88
CA HIS A 142 5.11 5.34 2.14
C HIS A 142 4.60 4.75 0.83
N ASP A 143 4.95 5.42 -0.28
CA ASP A 143 4.44 5.15 -1.63
C ASP A 143 5.49 5.55 -2.67
N HIS A 144 5.38 5.03 -3.89
CA HIS A 144 6.26 5.42 -5.00
C HIS A 144 5.77 6.75 -5.60
N ILE A 145 6.63 7.75 -5.63
CA ILE A 145 6.27 9.08 -6.15
C ILE A 145 6.89 9.27 -7.53
N THR A 146 6.02 9.30 -8.54
CA THR A 146 6.40 9.42 -9.94
C THR A 146 6.68 10.88 -10.30
N PRO A 147 7.80 11.20 -11.00
CA PRO A 147 8.06 12.56 -11.47
C PRO A 147 7.08 12.94 -12.60
N ARG A 148 6.76 14.23 -12.71
CA ARG A 148 5.82 14.75 -13.72
C ARG A 148 6.25 14.55 -15.17
N ALA A 149 7.55 14.47 -15.42
CA ALA A 149 8.12 14.29 -16.75
C ALA A 149 9.38 13.41 -16.64
N LEU A 150 9.72 12.75 -17.75
CA LEU A 150 10.91 11.90 -17.86
C LEU A 150 10.98 10.80 -16.79
N ALA A 151 9.83 10.23 -16.43
CA ALA A 151 9.77 9.10 -15.50
C ALA A 151 10.55 7.91 -16.05
N HIS A 152 11.29 7.23 -15.17
CA HIS A 152 12.03 6.03 -15.51
C HIS A 152 11.07 4.96 -16.09
N PRO A 153 11.46 4.19 -17.13
CA PRO A 153 10.58 3.21 -17.77
C PRO A 153 9.99 2.16 -16.82
N HIS A 154 10.71 1.77 -15.76
CA HIS A 154 10.14 0.88 -14.74
C HIS A 154 8.97 1.52 -13.99
N THR A 155 9.05 2.80 -13.65
CA THR A 155 7.99 3.52 -12.94
C THR A 155 6.72 3.58 -13.79
N THR A 156 6.85 3.92 -15.08
CA THR A 156 5.69 3.96 -15.99
C THR A 156 5.15 2.57 -16.31
N ALA A 157 6.00 1.54 -16.33
CA ALA A 157 5.56 0.16 -16.44
C ALA A 157 4.76 -0.29 -15.21
N TYR A 158 5.20 0.07 -13.99
CA TYR A 158 4.44 -0.19 -12.76
C TYR A 158 3.08 0.51 -12.77
N ASP A 159 3.02 1.77 -13.19
CA ASP A 159 1.77 2.52 -13.33
C ASP A 159 0.77 1.83 -14.28
N LEU A 160 1.25 1.36 -15.43
CA LEU A 160 0.43 0.56 -16.36
C LEU A 160 -0.05 -0.75 -15.74
N VAL A 161 0.80 -1.43 -14.96
CA VAL A 161 0.39 -2.65 -14.24
C VAL A 161 -0.69 -2.34 -13.21
N MET A 162 -0.57 -1.26 -12.45
CA MET A 162 -1.59 -0.83 -11.48
C MET A 162 -2.91 -0.47 -12.16
N MET A 163 -2.87 0.26 -13.28
CA MET A 163 -4.05 0.55 -14.08
C MET A 163 -4.74 -0.73 -14.58
N VAL A 164 -3.96 -1.70 -15.08
CA VAL A 164 -4.51 -2.94 -15.63
C VAL A 164 -5.11 -3.83 -14.55
N MET A 165 -4.42 -3.99 -13.43
CA MET A 165 -4.77 -4.98 -12.40
C MET A 165 -5.84 -4.49 -11.43
N VAL A 166 -5.82 -3.20 -11.08
CA VAL A 166 -6.67 -2.65 -10.01
C VAL A 166 -7.33 -1.31 -10.36
N ALA A 167 -7.26 -0.87 -11.62
CA ALA A 167 -7.70 0.48 -12.02
C ALA A 167 -7.03 1.59 -11.16
N GLY A 168 -5.78 1.33 -10.75
CA GLY A 168 -4.97 2.24 -9.94
C GLY A 168 -4.10 3.15 -10.78
N MET A 169 -3.45 4.10 -10.11
CA MET A 169 -2.41 4.94 -10.68
C MET A 169 -1.33 5.23 -9.64
N GLU A 170 -0.09 5.35 -10.10
CA GLU A 170 1.03 5.87 -9.32
C GLU A 170 0.87 7.38 -9.14
N ARG A 171 1.19 7.87 -7.94
CA ARG A 171 0.95 9.27 -7.60
C ARG A 171 2.15 10.15 -7.95
N THR A 172 1.86 11.39 -8.32
CA THR A 172 2.86 12.45 -8.44
C THR A 172 2.80 13.34 -7.21
N GLU A 173 3.79 14.21 -7.01
CA GLU A 173 3.79 15.16 -5.88
C GLU A 173 2.54 16.04 -5.84
N VAL A 174 1.98 16.40 -7.00
CA VAL A 174 0.76 17.22 -7.05
C VAL A 174 -0.50 16.42 -6.70
N HIS A 175 -0.50 15.11 -6.91
CA HIS A 175 -1.57 14.27 -6.38
C HIS A 175 -1.53 14.20 -4.84
N LEU A 176 -0.36 14.39 -4.22
CA LEU A 176 -0.25 14.51 -2.76
C LEU A 176 -0.74 15.87 -2.24
N GLU A 177 -0.64 16.93 -3.05
CA GLU A 177 -1.22 18.24 -2.70
C GLU A 177 -2.74 18.18 -2.55
N LEU A 178 -3.42 17.25 -3.23
CA LEU A 178 -4.86 17.01 -3.04
C LEU A 178 -5.20 16.54 -1.63
N LEU A 179 -4.27 15.95 -0.87
CA LEU A 179 -4.51 15.64 0.54
C LEU A 179 -4.79 16.93 1.36
N GLN A 180 -4.29 18.08 0.90
CA GLN A 180 -4.57 19.37 1.53
C GLN A 180 -6.03 19.80 1.38
N SER A 181 -6.74 19.40 0.32
CA SER A 181 -8.17 19.69 0.18
C SER A 181 -9.01 18.89 1.17
N GLU A 182 -8.53 17.72 1.60
CA GLU A 182 -9.19 16.83 2.57
C GLU A 182 -8.81 17.13 4.03
N ARG A 183 -8.36 18.36 4.33
CA ARG A 183 -7.94 18.84 5.67
C ARG A 183 -6.67 18.19 6.24
N TYR A 184 -5.91 17.43 5.45
CA TYR A 184 -4.60 16.94 5.86
C TYR A 184 -3.54 18.01 5.62
N LYS A 185 -2.52 18.07 6.48
CA LYS A 185 -1.35 18.93 6.28
C LYS A 185 -0.12 18.06 6.07
N LEU A 186 0.58 18.26 4.95
CA LEU A 186 1.86 17.61 4.72
C LEU A 186 2.87 18.14 5.75
N ALA A 187 3.25 17.31 6.71
CA ALA A 187 4.20 17.71 7.75
C ALA A 187 5.64 17.74 7.21
N ARG A 188 6.06 16.70 6.50
CA ARG A 188 7.40 16.54 5.92
C ARG A 188 7.41 15.41 4.88
N SER A 189 8.34 15.45 3.94
CA SER A 189 8.60 14.38 2.98
C SER A 189 10.04 13.88 3.11
N TRP A 190 10.23 12.59 2.88
CA TRP A 190 11.53 11.92 2.88
C TRP A 190 11.62 11.06 1.62
N ARG A 191 12.81 10.95 1.03
CA ARG A 191 13.06 10.16 -0.18
C ARG A 191 14.20 9.21 0.06
N SER A 192 14.09 7.99 -0.47
CA SER A 192 15.20 7.04 -0.45
C SER A 192 16.32 7.53 -1.39
N PRO A 193 17.59 7.53 -0.96
CA PRO A 193 18.72 7.72 -1.87
C PRO A 193 18.82 6.62 -2.95
N LEU A 194 18.17 5.48 -2.72
CA LEU A 194 18.10 4.35 -3.65
C LEU A 194 16.93 4.47 -4.65
N ALA A 195 16.07 5.48 -4.50
CA ALA A 195 15.02 5.77 -5.47
C ALA A 195 15.64 6.49 -6.67
N MET A 196 16.08 5.71 -7.66
CA MET A 196 16.40 6.18 -9.02
C MET A 196 15.20 6.01 -9.94
#